data_AF-A0A932NT09-F1
#
_entry.id   AF-A0A932NT09-F1
#
_cell.length_a   1.000
_cell.length_b   1.000
_cell.length_c   1.000
_cell.angle_alpha   90.00
_cell.angle_beta   90.00
_cell.angle_gamma   90.00
#
_symmetry.space_group_name_H-M   'P 1'
#
loop_
_entity.id
_entity.type
_entity.pdbx_description
1 polymer ?
#
loop_
_entity_poly.entity_id
_entity_poly.type
_entity_poly.pdbx_seq_one_letter_code
_entity_poly.pdbx_strand_id
1 'polypeptide(L)' 'MALELRAAMSLSRLRHRQGKRDEAHRLLAEIYGWFTEGFDTADLREAKALLEELS' A
#
# COMPACT_ATOMS: atom_id res chain seq x y z
N MET A 1 2.51 12.95 -4.45
CA MET A 1 2.03 12.11 -3.34
C MET A 1 1.13 10.96 -3.81
N ALA A 2 0.09 11.21 -4.61
CA ALA A 2 -0.74 10.12 -5.16
C ALA A 2 0.04 9.13 -6.06
N LEU A 3 1.05 9.62 -6.79
CA LEU A 3 1.87 8.78 -7.68
C LEU A 3 2.79 7.83 -6.90
N GLU A 4 3.39 8.30 -5.80
CA GLU A 4 4.20 7.46 -4.91
C GLU A 4 3.36 6.34 -4.29
N LEU A 5 2.14 6.65 -3.83
CA LEU A 5 1.23 5.65 -3.25
C LEU A 5 0.80 4.60 -4.30
N ARG A 6 0.47 5.01 -5.52
CA ARG A 6 0.13 4.08 -6.62
C ARG A 6 1.30 3.19 -7.02
N ALA A 7 2.52 3.73 -7.04
CA ALA A 7 3.73 2.96 -7.28
C ALA A 7 3.97 1.93 -6.16
N ALA A 8 3.81 2.34 -4.90
CA ALA A 8 3.93 1.48 -3.73
C ALA A 8 2.92 0.33 -3.76
N MET A 9 1.65 0.60 -4.06
CA MET A 9 0.61 -0.43 -4.19
C MET A 9 0.94 -1.42 -5.31
N SER A 10 1.39 -0.92 -6.47
CA SER A 10 1.76 -1.78 -7.61
C SER A 10 2.95 -2.69 -7.29
N LEU A 11 3.96 -2.15 -6.59
CA LEU A 11 5.11 -2.93 -6.12
C LEU A 11 4.70 -3.95 -5.06
N SER A 12 3.84 -3.58 -4.12
CA SER A 12 3.34 -4.47 -3.06
C SER A 12 2.56 -5.64 -3.64
N ARG A 13 1.69 -5.39 -4.62
CA ARG A 13 1.00 -6.46 -5.37
C ARG A 13 1.98 -7.40 -6.08
N LEU A 14 3.04 -6.87 -6.68
CA LEU A 14 4.07 -7.69 -7.33
C LEU A 14 4.81 -8.56 -6.32
N ARG A 15 5.19 -8.02 -5.16
CA ARG A 15 5.88 -8.75 -4.08
C ARG A 15 4.99 -9.82 -3.47
N HIS A 16 3.71 -9.53 -3.28
CA HIS A 16 2.73 -10.50 -2.82
C HIS A 16 2.62 -11.70 -3.78
N ARG A 17 2.54 -11.45 -5.09
CA ARG A 17 2.55 -12.52 -6.11
C ARG A 17 3.83 -13.35 -6.12
N GLN A 18 4.94 -12.81 -5.64
CA GLN A 18 6.21 -13.54 -5.47
C GLN A 18 6.29 -14.32 -4.15
N GLY A 19 5.20 -14.37 -3.36
CA GLY A 19 5.18 -14.99 -2.03
C GLY A 19 5.82 -14.15 -0.94
N LYS A 20 6.22 -12.90 -1.23
CA LYS A 20 6.90 -11.99 -0.29
C LYS A 20 5.91 -11.07 0.41
N ARG A 21 4.96 -11.67 1.13
CA ARG A 21 3.86 -10.95 1.78
C ARG A 21 4.35 -9.91 2.80
N ASP A 22 5.30 -10.27 3.66
CA ASP A 22 5.81 -9.38 4.71
C ASP A 22 6.53 -8.15 4.13
N GLU A 23 7.31 -8.33 3.05
CA GLU A 23 7.94 -7.21 2.33
C GLU A 23 6.88 -6.30 1.69
N ALA A 24 5.84 -6.89 1.08
CA ALA A 24 4.74 -6.14 0.49
C ALA A 24 4.00 -5.30 1.54
N HIS A 25 3.67 -5.91 2.69
CA HIS A 25 3.00 -5.23 3.79
C HIS A 25 3.85 -4.06 4.31
N ARG A 26 5.13 -4.34 4.64
CA ARG A 26 6.02 -3.33 5.25
C ARG A 26 6.20 -2.11 4.36
N LEU A 27 6.42 -2.32 3.05
CA LEU A 27 6.60 -1.24 2.09
C LEU A 27 5.35 -0.37 1.96
N LEU A 28 4.17 -0.99 1.85
CA LEU A 28 2.93 -0.24 1.74
C LEU A 28 2.59 0.49 3.03
N ALA A 29 2.84 -0.12 4.18
CA ALA A 29 2.53 0.44 5.50
C ALA A 29 3.37 1.69 5.78
N GLU A 30 4.66 1.67 5.43
CA GLU A 30 5.55 2.82 5.58
C GLU A 30 5.04 4.02 4.79
N ILE A 31 4.72 3.83 3.51
CA ILE A 31 4.25 4.91 2.63
C ILE A 31 2.85 5.38 3.03
N TYR A 32 1.95 4.45 3.39
CA TYR A 32 0.63 4.79 3.90
C TYR A 32 0.69 5.60 5.19
N GLY A 33 1.64 5.31 6.08
CA GLY A 33 1.84 6.00 7.36
C GLY A 33 2.33 7.45 7.25
N TRP A 34 2.81 7.89 6.09
CA TRP A 34 3.17 9.30 5.87
C TRP A 34 1.96 10.19 5.59
N PHE A 35 0.81 9.61 5.27
CA PHE A 35 -0.42 10.36 5.06
C PHE A 35 -1.10 10.61 6.41
N THR A 36 -1.29 11.88 6.74
CA THR A 36 -2.09 12.30 7.91
C THR A 36 -3.50 12.74 7.51
N GLU A 37 -3.75 12.92 6.21
CA GLU A 37 -5.00 13.43 5.64
C GLU A 37 -5.32 12.72 4.31
N GLY A 38 -6.55 12.90 3.81
CA GLY A 38 -6.96 12.37 2.51
C GLY A 38 -7.40 10.90 2.52
N PHE A 39 -7.63 10.29 3.69
CA PHE A 39 -8.09 8.90 3.82
C PHE A 39 -9.43 8.60 3.13
N ASP A 40 -10.19 9.64 2.74
CA ASP A 40 -11.40 9.51 1.93
C ASP A 40 -11.14 9.40 0.42
N THR A 41 -9.90 9.65 -0.03
CA THR A 41 -9.52 9.50 -1.43
C THR A 41 -9.51 8.03 -1.83
N ALA A 42 -9.83 7.76 -3.10
CA ALA A 42 -9.85 6.41 -3.65
C ALA A 42 -8.50 5.68 -3.46
N ASP A 43 -7.37 6.39 -3.68
CA ASP A 43 -6.04 5.79 -3.58
C ASP A 43 -5.72 5.33 -2.14
N LEU A 44 -6.07 6.12 -1.12
CA LEU A 44 -5.84 5.75 0.28
C LEU A 44 -6.81 4.67 0.77
N ARG A 45 -8.03 4.63 0.26
CA ARG A 45 -8.95 3.51 0.54
C ARG A 45 -8.46 2.20 -0.06
N GLU A 46 -7.96 2.23 -1.30
CA GLU A 46 -7.37 1.06 -1.95
C GLU A 46 -6.12 0.57 -1.21
N ALA A 47 -5.24 1.49 -0.82
CA ALA A 47 -4.03 1.15 -0.06
C ALA A 47 -4.36 0.47 1.27
N LYS A 48 -5.39 0.94 1.99
CA LYS A 48 -5.86 0.32 3.22
C LYS A 48 -6.38 -1.11 2.99
N ALA A 49 -7.23 -1.29 1.98
CA ALA A 49 -7.75 -2.62 1.64
C ALA A 49 -6.62 -3.60 1.28
N LEU A 50 -5.61 -3.13 0.55
CA LEU A 50 -4.43 -3.92 0.23
C LEU A 50 -3.59 -4.24 1.48
N LEU A 51 -3.45 -3.33 2.45
CA LEU A 51 -2.79 -3.63 3.73
C LEU A 51 -3.52 -4.72 4.53
N GLU A 52 -4.86 -4.68 4.53
CA GLU A 52 -5.69 -5.70 5.17
C GLU A 52 -5.53 -7.06 4.47
N GLU A 53 -5.47 -7.10 3.13
CA GLU A 53 -5.17 -8.31 2.35
C GLU A 53 -3.76 -8.84 2.61
N LEU A 54 -2.80 -7.97 2.91
CA LEU A 54 -1.40 -8.34 3.15
C LEU A 54 -1.10 -8.72 4.61
N SER A 55 -2.05 -8.56 5.53
CA SER A 55 -1.94 -8.95 6.95
C SER A 55 -2.21 -10.44 7.15
#